data_AF-D0A037-F1
#
_entry.id   AF-D0A037-F1
#
_cell.length_a   1.000
_cell.length_b   1.000
_cell.length_c   1.000
_cell.angle_alpha   90.00
_cell.angle_beta   90.00
_cell.angle_gamma   90.00
#
_symmetry.space_group_name_H-M   'P 1'
#
loop_
_entity.id
_entity.type
_entity.pdbx_description
1 polymer ?
#
loop_
_entity_poly.entity_id
_entity_poly.type
_entity_poly.pdbx_seq_one_letter_code
_entity_poly.pdbx_strand_id
1 'polypeptide(L)'
;MSSRFFQKYFIRCGNCQTIQRYAKGYKPIPNPILFDSDAHCRSYHRERRDCTGLTGTLVTCRCDKCVRVHSHWTVMDFQEFLDAKLVMTPEERTALLWPGAGSRAEPSSGTSN
;
A
#
# COMPACT_ATOMS: atom_id res chain seq x y z
N MET A 1 15.93 -11.05 4.71
CA MET A 1 15.15 -10.07 3.92
C MET A 1 13.85 -10.74 3.48
N SER A 2 12.74 -10.00 3.41
CA SER A 2 11.41 -10.44 2.96
C SER A 2 10.84 -9.34 2.06
N SER A 3 10.02 -9.59 1.03
CA SER A 3 8.88 -10.53 0.95
C SER A 3 8.84 -11.37 -0.33
N ARG A 4 8.13 -12.51 -0.29
CA ARG A 4 7.98 -13.43 -1.42
C ARG A 4 6.94 -12.99 -2.46
N PHE A 5 5.86 -12.36 -2.03
CA PHE A 5 4.73 -12.02 -2.89
C PHE A 5 4.57 -10.51 -3.04
N PHE A 6 4.01 -10.11 -4.19
CA PHE A 6 3.62 -8.73 -4.43
C PHE A 6 2.35 -8.41 -3.66
N GLN A 7 2.32 -7.26 -2.98
CA GLN A 7 1.13 -6.77 -2.29
C GLN A 7 1.01 -5.25 -2.38
N LYS A 8 -0.23 -4.78 -2.46
CA LYS A 8 -0.58 -3.36 -2.55
C LYS A 8 -1.34 -2.94 -1.30
N TYR A 9 -1.06 -1.73 -0.84
CA TYR A 9 -1.67 -1.12 0.34
C TYR A 9 -2.15 0.28 -0.01
N PHE A 10 -3.24 0.71 0.63
CA PHE A 10 -3.65 2.10 0.65
C PHE A 10 -3.17 2.70 1.96
N ILE A 11 -2.44 3.82 1.86
CA ILE A 11 -1.91 4.50 3.04
C ILE A 11 -2.35 5.96 3.02
N ARG A 12 -2.87 6.43 4.15
CA ARG A 12 -3.27 7.82 4.38
C ARG A 12 -2.16 8.55 5.10
N CYS A 13 -1.75 9.68 4.56
CA CYS A 13 -0.81 10.58 5.22
C CYS A 13 -1.53 11.27 6.38
N GLY A 14 -1.04 11.13 7.62
CA GLY A 14 -1.66 11.82 8.75
C GLY A 14 -1.42 13.34 8.77
N ASN A 15 -0.41 13.84 8.03
CA ASN A 15 -0.11 15.27 7.99
C ASN A 15 -1.06 16.05 7.06
N CYS A 16 -1.37 15.52 5.87
CA CYS A 16 -2.17 16.22 4.86
C CYS A 16 -3.42 15.43 4.42
N GLN A 17 -3.69 14.29 5.05
CA GLN A 17 -4.86 13.43 4.81
C GLN A 17 -4.97 12.84 3.39
N THR A 18 -3.96 13.03 2.53
CA THR A 18 -3.95 12.42 1.19
C THR A 18 -3.74 10.92 1.27
N ILE A 19 -4.44 10.19 0.39
CA ILE A 19 -4.31 8.75 0.26
C ILE A 19 -3.44 8.43 -0.94
N GLN A 20 -2.36 7.69 -0.71
CA GLN A 20 -1.49 7.18 -1.77
C GLN A 20 -1.43 5.65 -1.72
N ARG A 21 -1.02 5.07 -2.85
CA ARG A 21 -0.83 3.63 -3.00
C ARG A 21 0.62 3.28 -2.72
N TYR A 22 0.84 2.31 -1.84
CA TYR A 22 2.16 1.75 -1.58
C TYR A 22 2.20 0.30 -2.08
N ALA A 23 3.29 -0.05 -2.76
CA ALA A 23 3.48 -1.40 -3.28
C ALA A 23 4.74 -2.01 -2.68
N LYS A 24 4.62 -3.25 -2.21
CA LYS A 24 5.74 -4.05 -1.75
C LYS A 24 5.97 -5.17 -2.75
N GLY A 25 7.14 -5.15 -3.40
CA GLY A 25 7.53 -6.16 -4.38
C GLY A 25 8.31 -7.34 -3.77
N TYR A 26 8.78 -8.21 -4.67
CA TYR A 26 9.61 -9.36 -4.33
C TYR A 26 10.99 -8.93 -3.80
N LYS A 27 11.44 -9.57 -2.72
CA LYS A 27 12.82 -9.57 -2.25
C LYS A 27 13.22 -11.00 -1.89
N PRO A 28 14.40 -11.48 -2.31
CA PRO A 28 14.82 -12.84 -2.06
C PRO A 28 14.95 -13.15 -0.56
N ILE A 29 14.72 -14.42 -0.21
CA ILE A 29 15.00 -14.99 1.11
C ILE A 29 16.50 -14.87 1.45
N PRO A 30 16.92 -14.82 2.73
CA PRO A 30 18.33 -14.99 3.07
C PRO A 30 18.91 -16.26 2.45
N ASN A 31 20.21 -16.24 2.15
CA ASN A 31 20.87 -17.33 1.43
C ASN A 31 20.70 -18.66 2.19
N PRO A 32 20.01 -19.66 1.62
CA PRO A 32 19.79 -20.93 2.30
C PRO A 32 21.06 -21.79 2.40
N ILE A 33 22.09 -21.51 1.60
CA ILE A 33 23.38 -22.24 1.62
C ILE A 33 24.19 -21.85 2.86
N LEU A 34 24.30 -20.54 3.13
CA LEU A 34 24.88 -20.01 4.37
C LEU A 34 23.76 -19.86 5.40
N PHE A 35 23.34 -21.00 5.94
CA PHE A 35 22.13 -21.11 6.73
C PHE A 35 22.23 -20.34 8.05
N ASP A 36 21.29 -19.41 8.25
CA ASP A 36 21.05 -18.69 9.50
C ASP A 36 19.58 -18.90 9.89
N SER A 37 19.37 -19.77 10.88
CA SER A 37 18.03 -20.13 11.36
C SER A 37 17.30 -18.94 11.96
N ASP A 38 18.01 -18.10 12.72
CA ASP A 38 17.44 -16.92 13.36
C ASP A 38 16.96 -15.91 12.31
N ALA A 39 17.78 -15.64 11.28
CA ALA A 39 17.37 -14.80 10.16
C ALA A 39 16.16 -15.36 9.41
N HIS A 40 16.13 -16.67 9.15
CA HIS A 40 15.02 -17.32 8.46
C HIS A 40 13.71 -17.22 9.26
N CYS A 41 13.73 -17.62 10.53
CA CYS A 41 12.55 -17.60 11.41
C CYS A 41 12.00 -16.18 11.59
N ARG A 42 12.84 -15.19 11.92
CA ARG A 42 12.37 -13.80 12.11
C ARG A 42 11.81 -13.21 10.81
N SER A 43 12.42 -13.56 9.67
CA SER A 43 11.98 -13.06 8.36
C SER A 43 10.62 -13.64 7.95
N TYR A 44 10.35 -14.89 8.32
CA TYR A 44 9.05 -15.54 8.13
C TYR A 44 7.95 -14.89 9.00
N HIS A 45 8.18 -14.73 10.31
CA HIS A 45 7.20 -14.09 11.18
C HIS A 45 6.92 -12.63 10.80
N ARG A 46 7.95 -11.90 10.36
CA ARG A 46 7.79 -10.56 9.81
C ARG A 46 7.01 -10.57 8.49
N GLU A 47 7.26 -11.54 7.61
CA GLU A 47 6.54 -11.66 6.34
C GLU A 47 5.04 -11.83 6.57
N ARG A 48 4.63 -12.70 7.51
CA ARG A 48 3.23 -12.87 7.89
C ARG A 48 2.59 -11.58 8.39
N ARG A 49 3.30 -10.82 9.24
CA ARG A 49 2.84 -9.50 9.72
C ARG A 49 2.70 -8.49 8.58
N ASP A 50 3.67 -8.48 7.68
CA ASP A 50 3.63 -7.60 6.53
C ASP A 50 2.42 -7.94 5.65
N CYS A 51 2.14 -9.22 5.41
CA CYS A 51 0.97 -9.67 4.63
C CYS A 51 -0.37 -9.28 5.24
N THR A 52 -0.45 -9.18 6.57
CA THR A 52 -1.64 -8.74 7.29
C THR A 52 -1.57 -7.24 7.57
N GLY A 53 -1.66 -6.42 6.51
CA GLY A 53 -1.83 -4.97 6.63
C GLY A 53 -0.66 -4.22 7.29
N LEU A 54 0.56 -4.74 7.22
CA LEU A 54 1.74 -4.16 7.88
C LEU A 54 1.58 -4.04 9.40
N THR A 55 0.92 -5.01 10.03
CA THR A 55 0.71 -5.04 11.50
C THR A 55 2.02 -5.01 12.27
N GLY A 56 2.10 -4.12 13.27
CA GLY A 56 3.31 -3.91 14.07
C GLY A 56 4.50 -3.36 13.27
N THR A 57 4.29 -2.87 12.05
CA THR A 57 5.30 -2.18 11.25
C THR A 57 4.98 -0.70 11.22
N LEU A 58 5.91 0.13 11.73
CA LEU A 58 5.83 1.58 11.58
C LEU A 58 6.14 1.97 10.13
N VAL A 59 5.09 2.21 9.35
CA VAL A 59 5.20 2.53 7.92
C VAL A 59 5.92 3.85 7.74
N THR A 60 7.04 3.83 7.01
CA THR A 60 7.84 5.02 6.72
C THR A 60 7.95 5.17 5.22
N CYS A 61 7.33 6.22 4.69
CA CYS A 61 7.25 6.50 3.26
C CYS A 61 7.37 8.00 3.01
N ARG A 62 7.74 8.38 1.78
CA ARG A 62 7.63 9.75 1.30
C ARG A 62 6.17 10.02 0.92
N CYS A 63 5.63 11.14 1.37
CA CYS A 63 4.34 11.64 0.90
C CYS A 63 4.54 12.43 -0.39
N ASP A 64 3.80 12.10 -1.45
CA ASP A 64 3.94 12.80 -2.74
C ASP A 64 3.48 14.26 -2.66
N LYS A 65 2.46 14.55 -1.84
CA LYS A 65 1.96 15.92 -1.62
C LYS A 65 2.82 16.77 -0.70
N CYS A 66 3.23 16.23 0.45
CA CYS A 66 4.06 16.98 1.40
C CYS A 66 5.54 16.97 1.01
N VAL A 67 5.95 16.10 0.08
CA VAL A 67 7.32 15.98 -0.43
C VAL A 67 8.34 15.63 0.67
N ARG A 68 7.90 15.05 1.78
CA ARG A 68 8.75 14.67 2.93
C ARG A 68 8.59 13.20 3.29
N VAL A 69 9.65 12.62 3.86
CA VAL A 69 9.62 11.29 4.48
C VAL A 69 9.15 11.43 5.93
N HIS A 70 8.18 10.63 6.32
CA HIS A 70 7.73 10.53 7.71
C HIS A 70 7.09 9.16 7.95
N SER A 71 6.85 8.87 9.22
CA SER A 71 6.21 7.62 9.66
C SER A 71 4.76 7.80 10.11
N HIS A 72 4.20 8.97 9.85
CA HIS A 72 2.80 9.30 10.17
C HIS A 72 1.87 8.84 9.06
N TRP A 73 1.76 7.52 8.93
CA TRP A 73 0.97 6.83 7.92
C TRP A 73 -0.03 5.90 8.59
N THR A 74 -1.28 5.99 8.16
CA THR A 74 -2.32 5.03 8.53
C THR A 74 -2.53 4.08 7.36
N VAL A 75 -2.32 2.78 7.58
CA VAL A 75 -2.66 1.76 6.58
C VAL A 75 -4.16 1.56 6.63
N MET A 76 -4.79 1.63 5.47
CA MET A 76 -6.22 1.38 5.30
C MET A 76 -6.41 0.04 4.61
N ASP A 77 -7.44 -0.69 5.04
CA ASP A 77 -7.91 -1.79 4.22
C ASP A 77 -8.64 -1.27 2.97
N PHE A 78 -8.96 -2.18 2.04
CA PHE A 78 -9.60 -1.79 0.79
C PHE A 78 -11.04 -1.30 0.99
N GLN A 79 -11.77 -1.83 1.97
CA GLN A 79 -13.16 -1.45 2.22
C GLN A 79 -13.21 -0.03 2.81
N GLU A 80 -12.38 0.26 3.80
CA GLU A 80 -12.19 1.61 4.36
C GLU A 80 -11.79 2.62 3.27
N PHE A 81 -10.96 2.18 2.31
CA PHE A 81 -10.61 3.00 1.15
C PHE A 81 -11.81 3.27 0.25
N LEU A 82 -12.62 2.26 -0.07
CA LEU A 82 -13.82 2.43 -0.87
C LEU A 82 -14.81 3.37 -0.19
N ASP A 83 -15.06 3.17 1.10
CA ASP A 83 -15.96 3.99 1.89
C ASP A 83 -15.50 5.46 1.88
N ALA A 84 -14.19 5.71 2.09
CA ALA A 84 -13.62 7.05 2.02
C ALA A 84 -13.70 7.65 0.60
N LYS A 85 -13.45 6.85 -0.45
CA LYS A 85 -13.44 7.34 -1.84
C LYS A 85 -14.83 7.67 -2.35
N LEU A 86 -15.83 6.86 -2.03
CA LEU A 86 -17.17 6.95 -2.61
C LEU A 86 -17.93 8.19 -2.12
N VAL A 87 -17.66 8.65 -0.89
CA VAL A 87 -18.25 9.87 -0.33
C VAL A 87 -17.56 11.16 -0.79
N MET A 88 -16.35 11.09 -1.34
CA MET A 88 -15.61 12.26 -1.84
C MET A 88 -16.23 12.82 -3.12
N THR A 89 -16.28 14.14 -3.21
CA THR A 89 -16.58 14.88 -4.45
C THR A 89 -15.46 14.69 -5.50
N PRO A 90 -15.71 14.89 -6.80
CA PRO A 90 -14.68 14.77 -7.84
C PRO A 90 -13.47 15.70 -7.64
N GLU A 91 -13.70 16.90 -7.11
CA GLU A 91 -12.65 17.87 -6.81
C GLU A 91 -11.78 17.39 -5.65
N GLU A 92 -12.40 16.91 -4.57
CA GLU A 92 -11.67 16.30 -3.45
C GLU A 92 -10.91 15.04 -3.87
N ARG A 93 -11.44 14.24 -4.80
CA ARG A 93 -10.71 13.08 -5.35
C ARG A 93 -9.45 13.53 -6.09
N THR A 94 -9.53 14.62 -6.84
CA THR A 94 -8.37 15.19 -7.55
C THR A 94 -7.34 15.73 -6.56
N ALA A 95 -7.80 16.31 -5.45
CA ALA A 95 -6.92 16.79 -4.41
C ALA A 95 -6.33 15.64 -3.58
N LEU A 96 -7.11 14.68 -3.09
CA LEU A 96 -6.67 13.78 -2.01
C LEU A 96 -6.18 12.42 -2.50
N LEU A 97 -6.46 12.05 -3.74
CA LEU A 97 -6.04 10.78 -4.33
C LEU A 97 -4.96 10.99 -5.39
N TRP A 98 -4.44 9.88 -5.92
CA TRP A 98 -3.49 9.89 -7.02
C TRP A 98 -4.15 10.31 -8.35
N PRO A 99 -3.37 10.80 -9.33
CA PRO A 99 -3.87 11.15 -10.65
C PRO A 99 -4.63 9.99 -11.33
N GLY A 100 -5.82 10.28 -11.87
CA GLY A 100 -6.67 9.30 -12.53
C GLY A 100 -7.55 8.46 -11.60
N ALA A 101 -7.58 8.74 -10.29
CA ALA A 101 -8.47 8.03 -9.35
C ALA A 101 -9.95 8.41 -9.48
N GLY A 102 -10.25 9.55 -10.12
CA GLY A 102 -11.59 10.14 -10.23
C GLY A 102 -12.42 9.66 -11.44
N SER A 103 -11.79 9.06 -12.45
CA SER A 103 -12.51 8.48 -13.58
C SER A 103 -13.18 7.18 -13.15
N ARG A 104 -14.51 7.16 -13.19
CA ARG A 104 -15.27 5.91 -13.21
C ARG A 104 -14.82 5.20 -14.49
N ALA A 105 -14.23 4.02 -14.38
CA ALA A 105 -14.03 3.19 -15.57
C ALA A 105 -15.45 2.91 -16.10
N GLU A 106 -15.83 3.53 -17.21
CA GLU A 106 -17.02 3.11 -17.92
C GLU A 106 -16.81 1.64 -18.31
N PRO A 107 -17.79 0.76 -18.09
CA PRO A 107 -17.69 -0.59 -18.60
C PRO A 107 -17.51 -0.47 -20.12
N SER A 108 -16.38 -0.97 -20.62
CA SER A 108 -16.16 -1.09 -22.06
C SER A 108 -17.34 -1.84 -22.64
N SER A 109 -18.22 -1.13 -23.36
CA SER A 109 -19.29 -1.74 -24.14
C SER A 109 -18.62 -2.70 -25.10
N GLY A 110 -18.76 -4.00 -24.85
CA GLY A 110 -18.21 -5.05 -25.68
C GLY A 110 -18.74 -4.87 -27.09
N THR A 111 -17.84 -4.67 -28.04
CA THR A 111 -18.14 -4.78 -29.46
C THR A 111 -18.45 -6.25 -29.72
N SER A 112 -19.74 -6.57 -29.85
CA SER A 112 -20.20 -7.82 -30.44
C SER A 112 -19.78 -7.86 -31.90
N ASN A 113 -18.94 -8.84 -32.26
CA ASN A 113 -18.78 -9.31 -33.64
C ASN A 113 -19.79 -10.43 -33.91
#